data_AF-A0A2S4ZRR1-F1
#
_entry.id   AF-A0A2S4ZRR1-F1
#
_cell.length_a   1.000
_cell.length_b   1.000
_cell.length_c   1.000
_cell.angle_alpha   90.00
_cell.angle_beta   90.00
_cell.angle_gamma   90.00
#
_symmetry.space_group_name_H-M   'P 1'
#
loop_
_entity.id
_entity.type
_entity.pdbx_description
1 polymer ?
#
loop_
_entity_poly.entity_id
_entity_poly.type
_entity_poly.pdbx_seq_one_letter_code
_entity_poly.pdbx_strand_id
1 'polypeptide(L)'
;MTACGQEHTGPTAAGPGSPSRSGSPVGPARGNVEPDSHDGAPHYHENNGFKIPKEMSPASEEAARAEAARIEPVLKRLWTAKTWDAESVRTALLKLGYRNGGPDSEQGRGTLFVQAHDPGTNPGSTIALNVRHDACVTAFVQSTNYQVQVNGRFLETGCFEPRGGH
;
A
#
# COMPACT_ATOMS: atom_id res chain seq x y z
N MET A 1 19.34 42.15 36.46
CA MET A 1 18.01 42.70 36.73
C MET A 1 17.03 41.56 36.43
N THR A 2 16.41 40.88 37.41
CA THR A 2 15.30 41.36 38.28
C THR A 2 14.07 41.65 37.40
N ALA A 3 12.83 41.17 37.59
CA ALA A 3 12.15 40.41 38.64
C ALA A 3 10.78 39.90 38.12
N CYS A 4 10.21 38.97 38.88
CA CYS A 4 8.81 38.77 39.27
C CYS A 4 7.71 39.62 38.62
N GLY A 5 6.71 38.95 38.04
CA GLY A 5 5.36 39.49 37.82
C GLY A 5 4.40 38.95 38.90
N GLN A 6 4.21 39.76 39.93
CA GLN A 6 3.34 39.52 41.08
C GLN A 6 1.86 39.82 40.76
N GLU A 7 1.00 39.17 41.52
CA GLU A 7 -0.46 39.22 41.55
C GLU A 7 -1.04 40.63 41.72
N HIS A 8 -2.25 40.85 41.21
CA HIS A 8 -3.16 41.88 41.73
C HIS A 8 -4.48 41.25 42.19
N THR A 9 -4.62 41.23 43.52
CA THR A 9 -5.82 41.13 44.38
C THR A 9 -6.75 42.34 44.16
N GLY A 10 -8.06 42.39 44.45
CA GLY A 10 -9.12 41.65 45.18
C GLY A 10 -10.44 42.48 45.04
N PRO A 11 -11.44 42.52 45.95
CA PRO A 11 -11.81 41.60 47.04
C PRO A 11 -13.35 41.35 47.27
N THR A 12 -13.67 40.29 48.05
CA THR A 12 -14.85 40.06 48.96
C THR A 12 -16.28 39.90 48.38
N ALA A 13 -17.16 38.97 48.82
CA ALA A 13 -17.30 38.33 50.14
C ALA A 13 -18.12 36.99 50.14
N ALA A 14 -17.85 36.20 51.18
CA ALA A 14 -18.73 35.32 51.98
C ALA A 14 -19.23 33.95 51.44
N GLY A 15 -18.77 32.88 52.09
CA GLY A 15 -19.43 31.56 52.15
C GLY A 15 -18.50 30.46 52.70
N PRO A 16 -18.82 29.78 53.82
CA PRO A 16 -17.92 28.80 54.43
C PRO A 16 -18.15 27.41 53.83
N GLY A 17 -17.07 26.76 53.37
CA GLY A 17 -17.12 25.37 52.94
C GLY A 17 -15.72 24.79 52.86
N SER A 18 -15.31 24.04 53.88
CA SER A 18 -14.17 23.15 53.79
C SER A 18 -14.39 22.13 52.68
N PRO A 19 -13.33 21.73 51.95
CA PRO A 19 -13.10 20.30 51.84
C PRO A 19 -11.64 19.91 52.06
N SER A 20 -11.49 18.84 52.83
CA SER A 20 -10.29 18.05 53.04
C SER A 20 -9.62 17.68 51.71
N ARG A 21 -8.31 17.94 51.58
CA ARG A 21 -7.47 17.35 50.55
C ARG A 21 -7.14 15.91 50.96
N SER A 22 -7.72 14.94 50.26
CA SER A 22 -7.21 13.57 50.22
C SER A 22 -6.86 13.27 48.76
N GLY A 23 -5.56 13.13 48.51
CA GLY A 23 -5.00 12.91 47.17
C GLY A 23 -5.46 11.60 46.56
N SER A 24 -5.61 11.60 45.23
CA SER A 24 -5.69 10.39 44.42
C SER A 24 -4.48 10.38 43.47
N PRO A 25 -3.74 9.27 43.34
CA PRO A 25 -2.62 9.18 42.42
C PRO A 25 -3.14 9.18 40.99
N VAL A 26 -2.58 10.05 40.15
CA VAL A 26 -2.80 10.05 38.70
C VAL A 26 -2.21 8.76 38.14
N GLY A 27 -3.07 7.80 37.78
CA GLY A 27 -2.67 6.63 37.01
C GLY A 27 -2.29 7.02 35.58
N PRO A 28 -1.48 6.21 34.88
CA PRO A 28 -1.08 6.50 33.50
C PRO A 28 -2.31 6.60 32.60
N ALA A 29 -2.28 7.56 31.66
CA ALA A 29 -3.34 7.75 30.68
C ALA A 29 -3.55 6.45 29.88
N ARG A 30 -4.81 6.01 29.78
CA ARG A 30 -5.19 4.85 28.96
C ARG A 30 -4.95 5.22 27.49
N GLY A 31 -4.01 4.56 26.84
CA GLY A 31 -3.89 4.60 25.39
C GLY A 31 -5.16 4.00 24.77
N ASN A 32 -5.74 4.69 23.80
CA ASN A 32 -6.87 4.17 23.02
C ASN A 32 -6.33 3.05 22.12
N VAL A 33 -6.43 1.80 22.59
CA VAL A 33 -6.18 0.63 21.75
C VAL A 33 -7.51 0.22 21.13
N GLU A 34 -7.55 0.16 19.80
CA GLU A 34 -8.71 -0.30 19.04
C GLU A 34 -8.95 -1.80 19.29
N PRO A 35 -10.22 -2.25 19.48
CA PRO A 35 -10.53 -3.58 20.01
C PRO A 35 -10.01 -4.78 19.18
N ASP A 36 -9.67 -4.58 17.90
CA ASP A 36 -9.24 -5.63 16.98
C ASP A 36 -7.72 -5.68 16.76
N SER A 37 -6.94 -5.01 17.62
CA SER A 37 -5.47 -5.08 17.61
C SER A 37 -4.99 -6.41 18.18
N HIS A 38 -5.20 -7.51 17.44
CA HIS A 38 -4.54 -8.78 17.71
C HIS A 38 -3.03 -8.63 17.40
N ASP A 39 -2.21 -8.51 18.45
CA ASP A 39 -0.73 -8.53 18.44
C ASP A 39 0.01 -7.48 17.55
N GLY A 40 -0.69 -6.46 17.05
CA GLY A 40 -0.11 -5.33 16.30
C GLY A 40 0.13 -4.10 17.17
N ALA A 41 1.18 -3.31 16.85
CA ALA A 41 1.36 -1.99 17.43
C ALA A 41 0.09 -1.13 17.22
N PRO A 42 -0.28 -0.25 18.17
CA PRO A 42 -1.38 0.69 17.98
C PRO A 42 -1.25 1.42 16.63
N HIS A 43 -2.37 1.60 15.91
CA HIS A 43 -2.43 2.26 14.60
C HIS A 43 -1.82 1.49 13.40
N TYR A 44 -1.63 0.17 13.48
CA TYR A 44 -1.04 -0.61 12.37
C TYR A 44 -1.76 -0.45 11.03
N HIS A 45 -3.10 -0.50 11.03
CA HIS A 45 -3.90 -0.37 9.81
C HIS A 45 -3.79 1.03 9.20
N GLU A 46 -3.76 2.07 10.03
CA GLU A 46 -3.57 3.47 9.60
C GLU A 46 -2.15 3.68 9.04
N ASN A 47 -1.14 3.15 9.72
CA ASN A 47 0.25 3.27 9.31
C ASN A 47 0.57 2.47 8.03
N ASN A 48 -0.18 1.41 7.73
CA ASN A 48 0.03 0.55 6.55
C ASN A 48 -1.06 0.69 5.48
N GLY A 49 -1.98 1.64 5.62
CA GLY A 49 -3.10 1.81 4.69
C GLY A 49 -2.65 2.03 3.24
N PHE A 50 -1.45 2.59 3.03
CA PHE A 50 -0.85 2.76 1.70
C PHE A 50 -0.59 1.42 0.97
N LYS A 51 -0.39 0.31 1.71
CA LYS A 51 -0.24 -1.05 1.17
C LYS A 51 -1.57 -1.74 0.88
N ILE A 52 -2.69 -1.11 1.21
CA ILE A 52 -4.01 -1.70 0.94
C ILE A 52 -4.42 -1.27 -0.48
N PRO A 53 -4.54 -2.19 -1.43
CA PRO A 53 -5.06 -1.85 -2.75
C PRO A 53 -6.53 -1.42 -2.62
N LYS A 54 -6.95 -0.44 -3.44
CA LYS A 54 -8.35 -0.04 -3.53
C LYS A 54 -9.23 -1.22 -3.95
N GLU A 55 -10.50 -1.15 -3.61
CA GLU A 55 -11.49 -2.09 -4.15
C GLU A 55 -11.61 -1.93 -5.67
N MET A 56 -11.89 -3.05 -6.33
CA MET A 56 -12.18 -3.10 -7.77
C MET A 56 -13.68 -3.23 -7.98
N SER A 57 -14.19 -2.62 -9.04
CA SER A 57 -15.52 -2.97 -9.55
C SER A 57 -15.53 -4.42 -10.08
N PRO A 58 -16.66 -5.15 -9.99
CA PRO A 58 -16.73 -6.54 -10.45
C PRO A 58 -16.33 -6.72 -11.93
N ALA A 59 -16.72 -5.77 -12.79
CA ALA A 59 -16.38 -5.80 -14.22
C ALA A 59 -14.87 -5.63 -14.46
N SER A 60 -14.21 -4.78 -13.67
CA SER A 60 -12.76 -4.59 -13.76
C SER A 60 -12.00 -5.79 -13.21
N GLU A 61 -12.48 -6.40 -12.12
CA GLU A 61 -11.92 -7.64 -11.58
C GLU A 61 -12.01 -8.78 -12.59
N GLU A 62 -13.17 -8.98 -13.24
CA GLU A 62 -13.35 -9.99 -14.29
C GLU A 62 -12.37 -9.76 -15.45
N ALA A 63 -12.26 -8.51 -15.93
CA ALA A 63 -11.32 -8.15 -16.99
C ALA A 63 -9.87 -8.42 -16.58
N ALA A 64 -9.47 -8.07 -15.35
CA ALA A 64 -8.12 -8.29 -14.85
C ALA A 64 -7.83 -9.79 -14.68
N ARG A 65 -8.79 -10.59 -14.21
CA ARG A 65 -8.65 -12.06 -14.15
C ARG A 65 -8.47 -12.68 -15.53
N ALA A 66 -9.18 -12.18 -16.54
CA ALA A 66 -9.00 -12.64 -17.92
C ALA A 66 -7.59 -12.32 -18.47
N GLU A 67 -7.03 -11.15 -18.14
CA GLU A 67 -5.66 -10.79 -18.54
C GLU A 67 -4.60 -11.54 -17.73
N ALA A 68 -4.83 -11.80 -16.44
CA ALA A 68 -3.97 -12.65 -15.62
C ALA A 68 -3.84 -14.07 -16.23
N ALA A 69 -4.96 -14.65 -16.66
CA ALA A 69 -4.99 -15.96 -17.33
C ALA A 69 -4.25 -15.97 -18.68
N ARG A 70 -4.12 -14.83 -19.36
CA ARG A 70 -3.30 -14.69 -20.59
C ARG A 70 -1.81 -14.55 -20.29
N ILE A 71 -1.47 -13.83 -19.23
CA ILE A 71 -0.08 -13.54 -18.83
C ILE A 71 0.59 -14.79 -18.25
N GLU A 72 -0.11 -15.53 -17.39
CA GLU A 72 0.44 -16.66 -16.65
C GLU A 72 1.16 -17.71 -17.53
N PRO A 73 0.59 -18.23 -18.64
CA PRO A 73 1.29 -19.20 -19.47
C PRO A 73 2.54 -18.62 -20.15
N VAL A 74 2.57 -17.31 -20.44
CA VAL A 74 3.76 -16.65 -20.99
C VAL A 74 4.87 -16.60 -19.94
N LEU A 75 4.55 -16.22 -18.70
CA LEU A 75 5.53 -16.20 -17.61
C LEU A 75 6.04 -17.59 -17.28
N LYS A 76 5.17 -18.60 -17.26
CA LYS A 76 5.58 -20.00 -17.08
C LYS A 76 6.59 -20.45 -18.13
N ARG A 77 6.35 -20.11 -19.40
CA ARG A 77 7.28 -20.42 -20.51
C ARG A 77 8.61 -19.71 -20.33
N LEU A 78 8.59 -18.42 -20.01
CA LEU A 78 9.79 -17.61 -19.78
C LEU A 78 10.61 -18.15 -18.61
N TRP A 79 9.97 -18.46 -17.50
CA TRP A 79 10.61 -19.07 -16.33
C TRP A 79 11.25 -20.41 -16.66
N THR A 80 10.54 -21.29 -17.38
CA THR A 80 11.06 -22.58 -17.83
C THR A 80 12.28 -22.42 -18.76
N ALA A 81 12.26 -21.39 -19.61
CA ALA A 81 13.37 -21.03 -20.50
C ALA A 81 14.50 -20.28 -19.80
N LYS A 82 14.39 -20.04 -18.48
CA LYS A 82 15.31 -19.25 -17.67
C LYS A 82 15.51 -17.81 -18.20
N THR A 83 14.44 -17.21 -18.68
CA THR A 83 14.40 -15.85 -19.22
C THR A 83 13.55 -14.98 -18.31
N TRP A 84 14.17 -14.04 -17.60
CA TRP A 84 13.50 -13.19 -16.61
C TRP A 84 14.02 -11.76 -16.61
N ASP A 85 14.85 -11.38 -17.59
CA ASP A 85 15.25 -10.00 -17.80
C ASP A 85 14.08 -9.14 -18.32
N ALA A 86 14.06 -7.86 -17.94
CA ALA A 86 12.92 -7.00 -18.16
C ALA A 86 12.61 -6.76 -19.64
N GLU A 87 13.63 -6.77 -20.50
CA GLU A 87 13.47 -6.55 -21.94
C GLU A 87 12.78 -7.74 -22.61
N SER A 88 13.26 -8.95 -22.35
CA SER A 88 12.67 -10.18 -22.90
C SER A 88 11.26 -10.40 -22.37
N VAL A 89 11.02 -10.16 -21.08
CA VAL A 89 9.68 -10.24 -20.46
C VAL A 89 8.74 -9.23 -21.11
N ARG A 90 9.15 -7.96 -21.23
CA ARG A 90 8.35 -6.91 -21.88
C ARG A 90 8.02 -7.30 -23.32
N THR A 91 9.01 -7.73 -24.09
CA THR A 91 8.85 -8.14 -25.49
C THR A 91 7.86 -9.29 -25.64
N ALA A 92 7.93 -10.28 -24.75
CA ALA A 92 7.00 -11.41 -24.78
C ALA A 92 5.57 -11.00 -24.44
N LEU A 93 5.37 -10.12 -23.46
CA LEU A 93 4.06 -9.66 -23.05
C LEU A 93 3.43 -8.68 -24.03
N LEU A 94 4.21 -7.80 -24.68
CA LEU A 94 3.68 -6.89 -25.71
C LEU A 94 3.07 -7.64 -26.91
N LYS A 95 3.51 -8.88 -27.19
CA LYS A 95 2.89 -9.74 -28.23
C LYS A 95 1.44 -10.14 -27.90
N LEU A 96 0.99 -9.97 -26.65
CA LEU A 96 -0.40 -10.18 -26.26
C LEU A 96 -1.31 -8.99 -26.62
N GLY A 97 -0.75 -7.89 -27.14
CA GLY A 97 -1.49 -6.71 -27.58
C GLY A 97 -1.65 -5.62 -26.50
N TYR A 98 -0.80 -5.64 -25.47
CA TYR A 98 -0.74 -4.55 -24.49
C TYR A 98 -0.05 -3.32 -25.05
N ARG A 99 -0.38 -2.15 -24.50
CA ARG A 99 0.34 -0.91 -24.82
C ARG A 99 1.58 -0.80 -23.94
N ASN A 100 2.68 -0.33 -24.52
CA ASN A 100 3.92 -0.10 -23.80
C ASN A 100 3.92 1.29 -23.15
N GLY A 101 3.53 1.37 -21.88
CA GLY A 101 3.42 2.64 -21.15
C GLY A 101 2.32 3.59 -21.67
N GLY A 102 2.21 4.77 -21.03
CA GLY A 102 1.22 5.79 -21.33
C GLY A 102 0.09 5.90 -20.29
N PRO A 103 -0.80 6.91 -20.42
CA PRO A 103 -1.91 7.11 -19.49
C PRO A 103 -2.89 5.95 -19.58
N ASP A 104 -3.66 5.72 -18.52
CA ASP A 104 -4.67 4.68 -18.51
C ASP A 104 -5.68 4.85 -19.64
N SER A 105 -6.18 3.74 -20.14
CA SER A 105 -7.19 3.75 -21.17
C SER A 105 -8.22 2.68 -20.90
N GLU A 106 -9.48 3.09 -21.03
CA GLU A 106 -10.62 2.19 -21.08
C GLU A 106 -10.66 1.39 -22.40
N GLN A 107 -9.79 1.73 -23.36
CA GLN A 107 -9.72 1.08 -24.67
C GLN A 107 -8.50 0.16 -24.75
N GLY A 108 -8.69 -1.01 -25.37
CA GLY A 108 -7.65 -2.01 -25.52
C GLY A 108 -7.50 -2.92 -24.29
N ARG A 109 -6.34 -3.55 -24.15
CA ARG A 109 -6.08 -4.59 -23.12
C ARG A 109 -5.37 -4.07 -21.88
N GLY A 110 -5.09 -2.76 -21.82
CA GLY A 110 -4.36 -2.15 -20.71
C GLY A 110 -2.95 -1.67 -21.07
N THR A 111 -2.34 -1.03 -20.08
CA THR A 111 -0.98 -0.46 -20.17
C THR A 111 0.00 -1.31 -19.39
N LEU A 112 1.03 -1.81 -20.06
CA LEU A 112 2.04 -2.68 -19.48
C LEU A 112 3.25 -1.87 -19.00
N PHE A 113 3.70 -2.18 -17.79
CA PHE A 113 4.94 -1.74 -17.19
C PHE A 113 5.75 -2.98 -16.75
N VAL A 114 7.04 -2.99 -17.07
CA VAL A 114 7.97 -4.05 -16.66
C VAL A 114 9.23 -3.39 -16.14
N GLN A 115 9.63 -3.76 -14.92
CA GLN A 115 10.81 -3.26 -14.23
C GLN A 115 11.72 -4.42 -13.86
N ALA A 116 13.04 -4.25 -14.00
CA ALA A 116 14.00 -5.21 -13.47
C ALA A 116 13.97 -5.15 -11.93
N HIS A 117 14.22 -6.29 -11.30
CA HIS A 117 14.47 -6.32 -9.87
C HIS A 117 15.76 -5.58 -9.50
N ASP A 118 15.83 -5.05 -8.29
CA ASP A 118 17.00 -4.32 -7.82
C ASP A 118 18.23 -5.23 -7.66
N PRO A 119 19.45 -4.69 -7.81
CA PRO A 119 20.66 -5.41 -7.46
C PRO A 119 20.62 -5.95 -6.01
N GLY A 120 21.10 -7.18 -5.81
CA GLY A 120 21.12 -7.83 -4.48
C GLY A 120 19.83 -8.58 -4.11
N THR A 121 18.81 -8.57 -4.96
CA THR A 121 17.61 -9.42 -4.85
C THR A 121 17.67 -10.60 -5.83
N ASN A 122 16.66 -11.48 -5.81
CA ASN A 122 16.57 -12.55 -6.80
C ASN A 122 16.47 -11.94 -8.22
N PRO A 123 17.36 -12.33 -9.16
CA PRO A 123 17.29 -11.82 -10.53
C PRO A 123 15.93 -12.09 -11.15
N GLY A 124 15.31 -11.04 -11.69
CA GLY A 124 13.97 -11.14 -12.21
C GLY A 124 13.41 -9.81 -12.66
N SER A 125 12.11 -9.84 -12.96
CA SER A 125 11.35 -8.68 -13.37
C SER A 125 9.98 -8.66 -12.70
N THR A 126 9.57 -7.47 -12.26
CA THR A 126 8.21 -7.18 -11.82
C THR A 126 7.42 -6.58 -12.97
N ILE A 127 6.15 -6.96 -13.04
CA ILE A 127 5.20 -6.61 -14.08
C ILE A 127 3.99 -5.98 -13.43
N ALA A 128 3.52 -4.88 -14.00
CA ALA A 128 2.23 -4.29 -13.69
C ALA A 128 1.47 -4.02 -15.00
N LEU A 129 0.22 -4.46 -15.06
CA LEU A 129 -0.70 -4.14 -16.14
C LEU A 129 -1.87 -3.35 -15.54
N ASN A 130 -2.07 -2.12 -16.00
CA ASN A 130 -3.26 -1.34 -15.66
C ASN A 130 -4.43 -1.82 -16.51
N VAL A 131 -5.49 -2.31 -15.87
CA VAL A 131 -6.71 -2.80 -16.52
C VAL A 131 -7.86 -1.89 -16.12
N ARG A 132 -8.41 -1.15 -17.09
CA ARG A 132 -9.39 -0.09 -16.85
C ARG A 132 -8.82 0.94 -15.85
N HIS A 133 -9.66 1.62 -15.07
CA HIS A 133 -9.23 2.68 -14.17
C HIS A 133 -8.92 2.22 -12.73
N ASP A 134 -9.41 1.07 -12.30
CA ASP A 134 -9.44 0.62 -10.89
C ASP A 134 -8.78 -0.75 -10.65
N ALA A 135 -8.46 -1.53 -11.68
CA ALA A 135 -7.87 -2.86 -11.54
C ALA A 135 -6.45 -2.98 -12.09
N CYS A 136 -5.70 -3.91 -11.52
CA CYS A 136 -4.33 -4.25 -11.86
C CYS A 136 -4.17 -5.75 -12.03
N VAL A 137 -3.29 -6.13 -12.96
CA VAL A 137 -2.60 -7.42 -12.88
C VAL A 137 -1.17 -7.14 -12.45
N THR A 138 -0.79 -7.69 -11.29
CA THR A 138 0.58 -7.68 -10.80
C THR A 138 1.20 -9.04 -11.00
N ALA A 139 2.46 -9.07 -11.43
CA ALA A 139 3.16 -10.33 -11.62
C ALA A 139 4.65 -10.16 -11.45
N PHE A 140 5.34 -11.27 -11.27
CA PHE A 140 6.79 -11.31 -11.39
C PHE A 140 7.22 -12.62 -12.02
N VAL A 141 8.39 -12.59 -12.65
CA VAL A 141 9.15 -13.77 -13.02
C VAL A 141 10.58 -13.57 -12.55
N GLN A 142 11.10 -14.52 -11.79
CA GLN A 142 12.44 -14.46 -11.23
C GLN A 142 13.10 -15.83 -11.28
N SER A 143 14.38 -15.89 -10.93
CA SER A 143 15.18 -17.12 -11.01
C SER A 143 14.58 -18.31 -10.23
N THR A 144 13.87 -18.05 -9.14
CA THR A 144 13.33 -19.08 -8.24
C THR A 144 11.89 -19.51 -8.59
N ASN A 145 11.05 -18.60 -9.08
CA ASN A 145 9.63 -18.85 -9.38
C ASN A 145 9.01 -17.72 -10.23
N TYR A 146 7.72 -17.83 -10.51
CA TYR A 146 6.89 -16.77 -11.09
C TYR A 146 5.54 -16.73 -10.37
N GLN A 147 4.84 -15.61 -10.45
CA GLN A 147 3.51 -15.45 -9.87
C GLN A 147 2.72 -14.39 -10.63
N VAL A 148 1.40 -14.55 -10.65
CA VAL A 148 0.44 -13.58 -11.18
C VAL A 148 -0.67 -13.37 -10.15
N GLN A 149 -1.07 -12.13 -9.93
CA GLN A 149 -2.12 -11.73 -9.03
C GLN A 149 -3.00 -10.64 -9.65
N VAL A 150 -4.22 -10.53 -9.15
CA VAL A 150 -5.16 -9.47 -9.48
C VAL A 150 -5.43 -8.70 -8.20
N ASN A 151 -5.34 -7.37 -8.28
CA ASN A 151 -5.54 -6.46 -7.18
C ASN A 151 -6.06 -5.13 -7.71
N GLY A 152 -6.68 -4.33 -6.86
CA GLY A 152 -6.95 -2.94 -7.22
C GLY A 152 -5.70 -2.08 -7.12
N ARG A 153 -5.86 -0.80 -7.46
CA ARG A 153 -4.74 0.15 -7.46
C ARG A 153 -4.36 0.57 -6.04
N PHE A 154 -3.06 0.61 -5.77
CA PHE A 154 -2.49 1.31 -4.63
C PHE A 154 -2.60 2.83 -4.84
N LEU A 155 -2.78 3.56 -3.74
CA LEU A 155 -2.99 5.01 -3.76
C LEU A 155 -1.81 5.79 -4.36
N GLU A 156 -0.59 5.38 -4.02
CA GLU A 156 0.62 6.14 -4.35
C GLU A 156 1.30 5.64 -5.63
N THR A 157 1.35 4.33 -5.81
CA THR A 157 2.18 3.66 -6.81
C THR A 157 1.37 3.05 -7.95
N GLY A 158 0.04 3.24 -7.94
CA GLY A 158 -0.85 2.70 -8.95
C GLY A 158 -0.89 1.17 -8.89
N CYS A 159 -0.34 0.50 -9.90
CA CYS A 159 -0.36 -0.98 -9.94
C CYS A 159 0.89 -1.64 -9.36
N PHE A 160 1.95 -0.92 -9.01
CA PHE A 160 3.06 -1.52 -8.27
C PHE A 160 2.78 -1.48 -6.78
N GLU A 161 3.09 -2.54 -6.03
CA GLU A 161 3.01 -2.51 -4.58
C GLU A 161 4.05 -1.51 -4.01
N PRO A 162 3.67 -0.63 -3.06
CA PRO A 162 4.61 0.27 -2.41
C PRO A 162 5.70 -0.47 -1.64
N ARG A 163 6.96 -0.04 -1.79
CA ARG A 163 8.12 -0.70 -1.18
C ARG A 163 8.27 -0.44 0.33
N GLY A 164 7.64 0.58 0.90
CA GLY A 164 7.76 0.92 2.33
C GLY A 164 6.78 2.03 2.75
N GLY A 165 6.54 2.14 4.06
CA GLY A 165 5.69 3.17 4.67
C GLY A 165 6.53 4.22 5.37
N HIS A 166 6.06 5.47 5.34
CA HIS A 166 6.72 6.62 5.94
C HIS A 166 6.44 6.76 7.43
#